data_AF-A0A8H4EXX3-F1
#
_entry.id   AF-A0A8H4EXX3-F1
#
_cell.length_a   1.000
_cell.length_b   1.000
_cell.length_c   1.000
_cell.angle_alpha   90.00
_cell.angle_beta   90.00
_cell.angle_gamma   90.00
#
_symmetry.space_group_name_H-M   'P 1'
#
loop_
_entity.id
_entity.type
_entity.pdbx_description
1 polymer ?
#
loop_
_entity_poly.entity_id
_entity_poly.type
_entity_poly.pdbx_seq_one_letter_code
_entity_poly.pdbx_strand_id
1 'polypeptide(L)'
;MSDTQQVATSSLLADAFSEHVQATIRLTKVALELEWTVFTRFTVGVIAATILSVIYLVWTLRHSRRPLVVWEKLNKPLIKIFRPKIFAFLLGNINPYSGSIDMRISTFSRGFCTGFMRDRHSNRNPFKSIHATALATFAESVGELGLLSSLKDDKDEITLVSLELEFIKKARGLLTASTDFAIPDEDTKEVKIDVVVKDRTLDTVAIAHLVWNIENKSL
;
A
#
# COMPACT_ATOMS: atom_id res chain seq x y z
N MET A 1 -55.59 50.97 43.57
CA MET A 1 -55.06 49.69 44.08
C MET A 1 -55.12 48.56 43.04
N SER A 2 -55.52 48.83 41.79
CA SER A 2 -55.61 47.86 40.68
C SER A 2 -54.36 47.81 39.79
N ASP A 3 -53.71 48.95 39.53
CA ASP A 3 -52.58 49.01 38.58
C ASP A 3 -51.33 48.30 39.06
N THR A 4 -51.06 48.29 40.37
CA THR A 4 -49.86 47.67 40.96
C THR A 4 -49.91 46.14 40.88
N GLN A 5 -51.11 45.55 40.86
CA GLN A 5 -51.32 44.10 40.87
C GLN A 5 -51.28 43.51 39.45
N GLN A 6 -51.71 44.27 38.44
CA GLN A 6 -51.64 43.90 37.03
C GLN A 6 -50.22 44.02 36.45
N VAL A 7 -49.46 45.03 36.88
CA VAL A 7 -48.03 45.16 36.52
C VAL A 7 -47.21 44.01 37.11
N ALA A 8 -47.45 43.63 38.38
CA ALA A 8 -46.75 42.53 39.04
C ALA A 8 -47.05 41.14 38.43
N THR A 9 -48.27 40.91 37.93
CA THR A 9 -48.61 39.65 37.24
C THR A 9 -48.04 39.60 35.83
N SER A 10 -47.98 40.74 35.13
CA SER A 10 -47.35 40.82 33.80
C SER A 10 -45.84 40.59 33.86
N SER A 11 -45.15 41.06 34.91
CA SER A 11 -43.73 40.79 35.13
C SER A 11 -43.47 39.33 35.48
N LEU A 12 -44.31 38.73 36.35
CA LEU A 12 -44.17 37.30 36.70
C LEU A 12 -44.36 36.35 35.50
N LEU A 13 -45.31 36.67 34.59
CA LEU A 13 -45.50 35.87 33.37
C LEU A 13 -44.35 36.06 32.38
N ALA A 14 -43.82 37.28 32.25
CA ALA A 14 -42.66 37.55 31.40
C ALA A 14 -41.40 36.85 31.93
N ASP A 15 -41.20 36.87 33.25
CA ASP A 15 -40.08 36.19 33.92
C ASP A 15 -40.20 34.66 33.75
N ALA A 16 -41.37 34.08 34.04
CA ALA A 16 -41.61 32.64 33.84
C ALA A 16 -41.45 32.21 32.36
N PHE A 17 -41.88 33.04 31.41
CA PHE A 17 -41.67 32.77 29.98
C PHE A 17 -40.18 32.82 29.61
N SER A 18 -39.44 33.80 30.13
CA SER A 18 -38.01 33.92 29.91
C SER A 18 -37.22 32.74 30.49
N GLU A 19 -37.61 32.24 31.67
CA GLU A 19 -37.04 31.05 32.29
C GLU A 19 -37.31 29.80 31.44
N HIS A 20 -38.52 29.65 30.91
CA HIS A 20 -38.85 28.55 30.01
C HIS A 20 -38.04 28.59 28.71
N VAL A 21 -37.91 29.76 28.07
CA VAL A 21 -37.08 29.93 26.87
C VAL A 21 -35.62 29.60 27.16
N GLN A 22 -35.08 30.07 28.28
CA GLN A 22 -33.71 29.75 28.68
C GLN A 22 -33.52 28.25 28.97
N ALA A 23 -34.49 27.60 29.61
CA ALA A 23 -34.47 26.16 29.85
C ALA A 23 -34.49 25.37 28.53
N THR A 24 -35.32 25.77 27.56
CA THR A 24 -35.37 25.15 26.24
C THR A 24 -34.04 25.31 25.49
N ILE A 25 -33.44 26.51 25.51
CA ILE A 25 -32.13 26.77 24.89
C ILE A 25 -31.04 25.93 25.56
N ARG A 26 -31.07 25.81 26.90
CA ARG A 26 -30.10 25.00 27.64
C ARG A 26 -30.22 23.52 27.27
N LEU A 27 -31.43 22.98 27.21
CA LEU A 27 -31.68 21.58 26.85
C LEU A 27 -31.28 21.28 25.40
N THR A 28 -31.57 22.17 24.45
CA THR A 28 -31.14 22.00 23.05
C THR A 28 -29.62 22.04 22.91
N LYS A 29 -28.92 22.93 23.62
CA LYS A 29 -27.45 22.93 23.64
C LYS A 29 -26.87 21.63 24.19
N VAL A 30 -27.38 21.16 25.33
CA VAL A 30 -26.94 19.90 25.94
C VAL A 30 -27.21 18.71 25.01
N ALA A 31 -28.37 18.66 24.34
CA ALA A 31 -28.69 17.62 23.37
C ALA A 31 -27.72 17.64 22.17
N LEU A 32 -27.42 18.82 21.62
CA LEU A 32 -26.49 18.98 20.49
C LEU A 32 -25.05 18.59 20.87
N GLU A 33 -24.58 18.98 22.06
CA GLU A 33 -23.26 18.58 22.58
C GLU A 33 -23.17 17.07 22.83
N LEU A 34 -24.26 16.46 23.30
CA LEU A 34 -24.33 15.01 23.52
C LEU A 34 -24.26 14.26 22.18
N GLU A 35 -25.04 14.67 21.18
CA GLU A 35 -24.99 14.10 19.82
C GLU A 35 -23.60 14.26 19.21
N TRP A 36 -23.00 15.45 19.34
CA TRP A 36 -21.63 15.70 18.86
C TRP A 36 -20.60 14.79 19.55
N THR A 37 -20.72 14.60 20.86
CA THR A 37 -19.83 13.73 21.64
C THR A 37 -19.99 12.26 21.25
N VAL A 38 -21.23 11.79 21.08
CA VAL A 38 -21.52 10.42 20.65
C VAL A 38 -21.01 10.18 19.23
N PHE A 39 -21.28 11.10 18.30
CA PHE A 39 -20.80 11.02 16.92
C PHE A 39 -19.27 11.02 16.84
N THR A 40 -18.59 11.87 17.62
CA THR A 40 -17.13 11.93 17.66
C THR A 40 -16.54 10.63 18.21
N ARG A 41 -17.06 10.09 19.32
CA ARG A 41 -16.59 8.83 19.90
C ARG A 41 -16.83 7.65 18.97
N PHE A 42 -17.97 7.60 18.30
CA PHE A 42 -18.26 6.59 17.28
C PHE A 42 -17.28 6.66 16.12
N THR A 43 -17.04 7.86 15.57
CA THR A 43 -16.10 8.08 14.47
C THR A 43 -14.67 7.67 14.86
N VAL A 44 -14.20 8.09 16.04
CA VAL A 44 -12.89 7.69 16.58
C VAL A 44 -12.82 6.17 16.77
N GLY A 45 -13.88 5.54 17.26
CA GLY A 45 -13.96 4.09 17.41
C GLY A 45 -13.84 3.36 16.07
N VAL A 46 -14.54 3.82 15.03
CA VAL A 46 -14.45 3.25 13.67
C VAL A 46 -13.05 3.45 13.09
N ILE A 47 -12.44 4.63 13.25
CA ILE A 47 -11.07 4.90 12.82
C ILE A 47 -10.08 3.96 13.54
N ALA A 48 -10.19 3.83 14.86
CA ALA A 48 -9.33 2.96 15.66
C ALA A 48 -9.47 1.48 15.26
N ALA A 49 -10.70 0.98 15.10
CA ALA A 49 -10.96 -0.38 14.65
C ALA A 49 -10.39 -0.63 13.25
N THR A 50 -10.51 0.36 12.34
CA THR A 50 -9.94 0.30 10.99
C THR A 50 -8.41 0.25 11.04
N ILE A 51 -7.78 1.11 11.83
CA ILE A 51 -6.32 1.12 12.03
C ILE A 51 -5.84 -0.22 12.60
N LEU A 52 -6.50 -0.74 13.64
CA LEU A 52 -6.17 -2.04 14.23
C LEU A 52 -6.32 -3.19 13.22
N SER A 53 -7.36 -3.16 12.38
CA SER A 53 -7.55 -4.14 11.31
C SER A 53 -6.42 -4.08 10.28
N VAL A 54 -5.98 -2.88 9.89
CA VAL A 54 -4.84 -2.69 8.98
C VAL A 54 -3.54 -3.17 9.61
N ILE A 55 -3.27 -2.84 10.88
CA ILE A 55 -2.08 -3.30 11.60
C ILE A 55 -2.08 -4.82 11.70
N TYR A 56 -3.20 -5.43 12.09
CA TYR A 56 -3.37 -6.89 12.13
C TYR A 56 -3.10 -7.50 10.76
N LEU A 57 -3.66 -6.94 9.69
CA LEU A 57 -3.47 -7.44 8.33
C LEU A 57 -1.99 -7.35 7.90
N VAL A 58 -1.31 -6.23 8.14
CA VAL A 58 0.13 -6.08 7.85
C VAL A 58 0.94 -7.09 8.67
N TRP A 59 0.64 -7.25 9.96
CA TRP A 59 1.31 -8.18 10.85
C TRP A 59 1.11 -9.65 10.44
N THR A 60 -0.09 -10.01 9.99
CA THR A 60 -0.38 -11.37 9.50
C THR A 60 0.30 -11.63 8.16
N LEU A 61 0.32 -10.64 7.26
CA LEU A 61 0.87 -10.80 5.92
C LEU A 61 2.41 -10.79 5.88
N ARG A 62 3.09 -10.20 6.87
CA ARG A 62 4.58 -10.15 6.90
C ARG A 62 5.27 -11.52 6.90
N HIS A 63 4.57 -12.57 7.34
CA HIS A 63 5.10 -13.95 7.39
C HIS A 63 4.60 -14.82 6.23
N SER A 64 3.77 -14.28 5.34
CA SER A 64 3.25 -15.05 4.21
C SER A 64 4.34 -15.24 3.16
N ARG A 65 4.69 -16.50 2.87
CA ARG A 65 5.67 -16.87 1.84
C ARG A 65 5.14 -16.71 0.40
N ARG A 66 3.83 -16.46 0.24
CA ARG A 66 3.18 -16.26 -1.07
C ARG A 66 2.90 -14.78 -1.33
N PRO A 67 3.78 -14.06 -2.05
CA PRO A 67 3.58 -12.62 -2.28
C PRO A 67 2.32 -12.33 -3.09
N LEU A 68 1.88 -13.24 -3.98
CA LEU A 68 0.66 -13.06 -4.77
C LEU A 68 -0.59 -13.04 -3.89
N VAL A 69 -0.68 -13.94 -2.90
CA VAL A 69 -1.81 -13.99 -1.96
C VAL A 69 -1.86 -12.72 -1.10
N VAL A 70 -0.69 -12.21 -0.69
CA VAL A 70 -0.59 -10.92 0.03
C VAL A 70 -1.18 -9.80 -0.83
N TRP A 71 -0.80 -9.75 -2.11
CA TRP A 71 -1.29 -8.75 -3.05
C TRP A 71 -2.80 -8.83 -3.30
N GLU A 72 -3.34 -10.03 -3.48
CA GLU A 72 -4.78 -10.27 -3.66
C GLU A 72 -5.59 -9.87 -2.42
N LYS A 73 -5.10 -10.20 -1.22
CA LYS A 73 -5.74 -9.80 0.04
C LYS A 73 -5.78 -8.29 0.23
N LEU A 74 -4.82 -7.56 -0.34
CA LEU A 74 -4.80 -6.09 -0.34
C LEU A 74 -5.74 -5.47 -1.38
N ASN A 75 -6.39 -6.26 -2.24
CA ASN A 75 -7.31 -5.77 -3.27
C ASN A 75 -8.74 -5.47 -2.74
N LYS A 76 -8.96 -5.52 -1.43
CA LYS A 76 -10.25 -5.17 -0.81
C LYS A 76 -10.60 -3.69 -1.10
N PRO A 77 -11.88 -3.35 -1.35
CA PRO A 77 -12.29 -2.03 -1.85
C PRO A 77 -11.81 -0.85 -1.00
N LEU A 78 -11.78 -1.02 0.33
CA LEU A 78 -11.32 0.01 1.27
C LEU A 78 -9.80 0.26 1.24
N ILE A 79 -9.01 -0.75 0.85
CA ILE A 79 -7.53 -0.73 0.96
C ILE A 79 -6.87 -0.55 -0.42
N LYS A 80 -7.63 -0.73 -1.51
CA LYS A 80 -7.15 -0.70 -2.90
C LYS A 80 -6.31 0.53 -3.24
N ILE A 81 -6.67 1.71 -2.75
CA ILE A 81 -5.95 2.98 -3.00
C ILE A 81 -4.54 2.94 -2.40
N PHE A 82 -4.37 2.29 -1.25
CA PHE A 82 -3.10 2.20 -0.53
C PHE A 82 -2.33 0.91 -0.84
N ARG A 83 -2.91 -0.02 -1.61
CA ARG A 83 -2.32 -1.33 -1.93
C ARG A 83 -0.85 -1.25 -2.37
N PRO A 84 -0.45 -0.42 -3.36
CA PRO A 84 0.96 -0.36 -3.76
C PRO A 84 1.91 0.12 -2.66
N LYS A 85 1.44 1.02 -1.78
CA LYS A 85 2.26 1.54 -0.66
C LYS A 85 2.41 0.51 0.44
N ILE A 86 1.32 -0.17 0.81
CA ILE A 86 1.32 -1.21 1.83
C ILE A 86 2.18 -2.39 1.36
N PHE A 87 2.01 -2.81 0.11
CA PHE A 87 2.82 -3.88 -0.46
C PHE A 87 4.31 -3.52 -0.51
N ALA A 88 4.66 -2.29 -0.95
CA ALA A 88 6.05 -1.83 -0.94
C ALA A 88 6.63 -1.78 0.49
N PHE A 89 5.83 -1.39 1.49
CA PHE A 89 6.25 -1.41 2.90
C PHE A 89 6.51 -2.84 3.40
N LEU A 90 5.63 -3.78 3.09
CA LEU A 90 5.81 -5.20 3.44
C LEU A 90 7.06 -5.78 2.76
N LEU A 91 7.22 -5.51 1.46
CA LEU A 91 8.37 -5.98 0.68
C LEU A 91 9.68 -5.41 1.22
N GLY A 92 9.72 -4.11 1.52
CA GLY A 92 10.90 -3.47 2.11
C GLY A 92 11.25 -3.96 3.52
N ASN A 93 10.28 -4.45 4.30
CA ASN A 93 10.57 -5.06 5.60
C ASN A 93 11.12 -6.48 5.48
N ILE A 94 10.74 -7.21 4.44
CA ILE A 94 11.22 -8.57 4.17
C ILE A 94 12.61 -8.53 3.52
N ASN A 95 12.79 -7.65 2.53
CA ASN A 95 14.05 -7.37 1.86
C ASN A 95 14.41 -5.88 2.02
N PRO A 96 15.15 -5.50 3.08
CA PRO A 96 15.54 -4.12 3.37
C PRO A 96 16.28 -3.43 2.23
N TYR A 97 17.08 -4.18 1.46
CA TYR A 97 17.83 -3.60 0.33
C TYR A 97 16.89 -3.14 -0.78
N SER A 98 15.87 -3.93 -1.08
CA SER A 98 14.80 -3.59 -2.03
C SER A 98 14.04 -2.31 -1.62
N GLY A 99 13.95 -2.03 -0.31
CA GLY A 99 13.36 -0.81 0.24
C GLY A 99 14.17 0.47 -0.05
N SER A 100 15.46 0.35 -0.35
CA SER A 100 16.36 1.50 -0.58
C SER A 100 16.11 2.23 -1.91
N ILE A 101 15.48 1.56 -2.88
CA ILE A 101 15.31 2.05 -4.25
C ILE A 101 13.96 2.72 -4.54
N ASP A 102 13.05 2.81 -3.56
CA ASP A 102 11.66 3.33 -3.72
C ASP A 102 10.93 2.75 -4.95
N MET A 103 10.90 1.43 -5.03
CA MET A 103 10.08 0.72 -5.99
C MET A 103 8.67 0.42 -5.44
N ARG A 104 7.71 0.26 -6.35
CA ARG A 104 6.33 -0.12 -6.04
C ARG A 104 5.79 -1.04 -7.11
N ILE A 105 5.10 -2.09 -6.70
CA ILE A 105 4.41 -2.99 -7.62
C ILE A 105 3.07 -2.37 -8.04
N SER A 106 2.75 -2.45 -9.33
CA SER A 106 1.56 -1.84 -9.92
C SER A 106 0.53 -2.89 -10.30
N THR A 107 0.96 -3.92 -11.02
CA THR A 107 0.19 -5.10 -11.40
C THR A 107 0.97 -6.33 -11.04
N PHE A 108 0.26 -7.30 -10.48
CA PHE A 108 0.84 -8.55 -10.05
C PHE A 108 -0.20 -9.65 -10.15
N SER A 109 0.10 -10.65 -10.96
CA SER A 109 -0.71 -11.82 -11.28
C SER A 109 0.22 -13.01 -11.53
N ARG A 110 -0.34 -14.21 -11.68
CA ARG A 110 0.44 -15.41 -12.00
C ARG A 110 1.29 -15.20 -13.26
N GLY A 111 2.61 -15.38 -13.14
CA GLY A 111 3.58 -15.24 -14.22
C GLY A 111 3.88 -13.81 -14.66
N PHE A 112 3.21 -12.82 -14.09
CA PHE A 112 3.29 -11.44 -14.57
C PHE A 112 3.40 -10.45 -13.43
N CYS A 113 4.46 -9.65 -13.46
CA CYS A 113 4.70 -8.59 -12.50
C CYS A 113 5.13 -7.32 -13.22
N THR A 114 4.57 -6.19 -12.81
CA THR A 114 5.04 -4.86 -13.22
C THR A 114 5.24 -4.00 -12.00
N GLY A 115 6.35 -3.26 -12.00
CA GLY A 115 6.66 -2.30 -10.97
C GLY A 115 7.05 -0.96 -11.55
N PHE A 116 7.06 0.06 -10.69
CA PHE A 116 7.62 1.36 -10.97
C PHE A 116 8.70 1.70 -9.95
N MET A 117 9.78 2.34 -10.40
CA MET A 117 10.83 2.87 -9.54
C MET A 117 10.95 4.38 -9.76
N ARG A 118 10.87 5.15 -8.68
CA ARG A 118 11.00 6.61 -8.77
C ARG A 118 12.45 7.02 -8.80
N ASP A 119 12.77 8.00 -9.62
CA ASP A 119 14.07 8.63 -9.63
C ASP A 119 14.25 9.54 -8.40
N ARG A 120 15.16 9.15 -7.50
CA ARG A 120 15.45 9.82 -6.24
C ARG A 120 16.95 10.08 -6.12
N HIS A 121 17.32 11.05 -5.30
CA HIS A 121 18.73 11.29 -5.01
C HIS A 121 19.45 10.04 -4.48
N SER A 122 18.77 9.24 -3.64
CA SER A 122 19.34 8.03 -3.03
C SER A 122 19.63 6.89 -4.01
N ASN A 123 18.99 6.84 -5.17
CA ASN A 123 19.18 5.78 -6.16
C ASN A 123 19.84 6.27 -7.45
N ARG A 124 20.47 7.46 -7.42
CA ARG A 124 21.25 8.02 -8.52
C ARG A 124 22.73 7.70 -8.40
N ASN A 125 23.39 7.65 -9.55
CA ASN A 125 24.85 7.66 -9.65
C ASN A 125 25.38 9.11 -9.76
N PRO A 126 26.72 9.30 -9.71
CA PRO A 126 27.36 10.61 -9.88
C PRO A 126 27.05 11.33 -11.22
N PHE A 127 26.55 10.61 -12.22
CA PHE A 127 26.23 11.12 -13.55
C PHE A 127 24.75 11.54 -13.70
N LYS A 128 24.02 11.72 -12.59
CA LYS A 128 22.60 12.12 -12.57
C LYS A 128 21.71 11.19 -13.41
N SER A 129 22.00 9.89 -13.36
CA SER A 129 21.10 8.83 -13.85
C SER A 129 20.89 7.82 -12.72
N ILE A 130 19.92 6.92 -12.88
CA ILE A 130 19.72 5.82 -11.93
C ILE A 130 21.01 4.98 -11.84
N HIS A 131 21.33 4.55 -10.63
CA HIS A 131 22.48 3.70 -10.34
C HIS A 131 22.30 2.31 -10.96
N ALA A 132 23.38 1.72 -11.47
CA ALA A 132 23.35 0.41 -12.11
C ALA A 132 22.80 -0.68 -11.18
N THR A 133 23.25 -0.70 -9.92
CA THR A 133 22.75 -1.66 -8.93
C THR A 133 21.30 -1.39 -8.54
N ALA A 134 20.82 -0.14 -8.56
CA ALA A 134 19.42 0.15 -8.32
C ALA A 134 18.52 -0.39 -9.44
N LEU A 135 18.98 -0.30 -10.70
CA LEU A 135 18.32 -0.94 -11.85
C LEU A 135 18.32 -2.47 -11.71
N ALA A 136 19.46 -3.06 -11.34
CA ALA A 136 19.59 -4.50 -11.12
C ALA A 136 18.60 -4.99 -10.07
N THR A 137 18.60 -4.38 -8.87
CA THR A 137 17.66 -4.73 -7.79
C THR A 137 16.21 -4.53 -8.18
N PHE A 138 15.90 -3.48 -8.94
CA PHE A 138 14.55 -3.24 -9.42
C PHE A 138 14.07 -4.33 -10.37
N ALA A 139 14.91 -4.70 -11.36
CA ALA A 139 14.60 -5.73 -12.33
C ALA A 139 14.54 -7.12 -11.68
N GLU A 140 15.52 -7.44 -10.82
CA GLU A 140 15.57 -8.65 -9.99
C GLU A 140 14.27 -8.81 -9.19
N SER A 141 13.88 -7.79 -8.42
CA SER A 141 12.69 -7.86 -7.57
C SER A 141 11.40 -8.09 -8.37
N VAL A 142 11.28 -7.47 -9.56
CA VAL A 142 10.12 -7.67 -10.43
C VAL A 142 10.12 -9.09 -11.03
N GLY A 143 11.28 -9.58 -11.47
CA GLY A 143 11.45 -10.94 -11.98
C GLY A 143 11.18 -12.00 -10.92
N GLU A 144 11.73 -11.84 -9.72
CA GLU A 144 11.54 -12.71 -8.56
C GLU A 144 10.06 -12.84 -8.21
N LEU A 145 9.35 -11.72 -8.10
CA LEU A 145 7.92 -11.72 -7.83
C LEU A 145 7.14 -12.43 -8.93
N GLY A 146 7.47 -12.16 -10.20
CA GLY A 146 6.90 -12.86 -11.35
C GLY A 146 7.05 -14.38 -11.25
N LEU A 147 8.24 -14.87 -10.90
CA LEU A 147 8.50 -16.30 -10.71
C LEU A 147 7.73 -16.88 -9.52
N LEU A 148 7.84 -16.26 -8.34
CA LEU A 148 7.15 -16.69 -7.11
C LEU A 148 5.63 -16.78 -7.29
N SER A 149 5.05 -15.95 -8.16
CA SER A 149 3.62 -15.97 -8.45
C SER A 149 3.16 -17.20 -9.25
N SER A 150 4.10 -17.90 -9.90
CA SER A 150 3.83 -19.06 -10.73
C SER A 150 4.06 -20.39 -10.01
N LEU A 151 4.80 -20.39 -8.89
CA LEU A 151 5.07 -21.59 -8.08
C LEU A 151 3.77 -22.18 -7.50
N LYS A 152 3.76 -23.50 -7.29
CA LYS A 152 2.59 -24.24 -6.80
C LYS A 152 2.59 -24.38 -5.28
N ASP A 153 3.73 -24.72 -4.70
CA ASP A 153 3.89 -24.94 -3.26
C ASP A 153 4.35 -23.65 -2.55
N ASP A 154 4.02 -23.48 -1.27
CA ASP A 154 4.57 -22.38 -0.44
C ASP A 154 5.96 -22.69 0.13
N LYS A 155 6.41 -23.94 0.01
CA LYS A 155 7.73 -24.41 0.43
C LYS A 155 8.77 -24.34 -0.68
N ASP A 156 8.35 -24.16 -1.93
CA ASP A 156 9.27 -24.01 -3.05
C ASP A 156 10.16 -22.79 -2.80
N GLU A 157 11.46 -23.00 -2.91
CA GLU A 157 12.46 -21.95 -2.74
C GLU A 157 13.08 -21.62 -4.10
N ILE A 158 13.30 -20.33 -4.34
CA ILE A 158 13.99 -19.86 -5.54
C ILE A 158 15.30 -19.22 -5.14
N THR A 159 16.33 -19.48 -5.93
CA THR A 159 17.66 -18.89 -5.73
C THR A 159 18.13 -18.29 -7.04
N LEU A 160 18.52 -17.02 -7.01
CA LEU A 160 19.10 -16.36 -8.17
C LEU A 160 20.52 -16.90 -8.40
N VAL A 161 20.74 -17.52 -9.54
CA VAL A 161 22.02 -18.12 -9.94
C VAL A 161 22.84 -17.13 -10.77
N SER A 162 22.18 -16.39 -11.66
CA SER A 162 22.83 -15.40 -12.50
C SER A 162 21.94 -14.18 -12.71
N LEU A 163 22.56 -13.01 -12.70
CA LEU A 163 21.96 -11.74 -13.08
C LEU A 163 22.90 -11.05 -14.06
N GLU A 164 22.43 -10.89 -15.28
CA GLU A 164 23.07 -10.05 -16.29
C GLU A 164 22.17 -8.86 -16.60
N LEU A 165 22.77 -7.67 -16.72
CA LEU A 165 22.03 -6.44 -16.97
C LEU A 165 22.63 -5.71 -18.18
N GLU A 166 21.87 -5.68 -19.27
CA GLU A 166 22.21 -4.93 -20.47
C GLU A 166 21.72 -3.48 -20.34
N PHE A 167 22.61 -2.51 -20.55
CA PHE A 167 22.28 -1.08 -20.48
C PHE A 167 22.15 -0.48 -21.88
N ILE A 168 20.91 -0.23 -22.31
CA ILE A 168 20.61 0.35 -23.63
C ILE A 168 20.84 1.85 -23.63
N LYS A 169 20.34 2.56 -22.60
CA LYS A 169 20.55 4.00 -22.43
C LYS A 169 20.53 4.42 -20.97
N LYS A 170 20.98 5.65 -20.69
CA LYS A 170 20.99 6.21 -19.34
C LYS A 170 19.56 6.39 -18.80
N ALA A 171 19.21 5.61 -17.78
CA ALA A 171 17.88 5.65 -17.16
C ALA A 171 17.69 6.90 -16.28
N ARG A 172 16.60 7.64 -16.50
CA ARG A 172 16.25 8.87 -15.76
C ARG A 172 14.74 8.98 -15.59
N GLY A 173 14.30 9.62 -14.51
CA GLY A 173 12.88 9.78 -14.22
C GLY A 173 12.20 8.47 -13.80
N LEU A 174 10.86 8.46 -13.83
CA LEU A 174 10.09 7.28 -13.46
C LEU A 174 10.38 6.14 -14.42
N LEU A 175 10.79 4.99 -13.86
CA LEU A 175 11.02 3.77 -14.61
C LEU A 175 9.91 2.77 -14.35
N THR A 176 9.64 1.93 -15.35
CA THR A 176 8.71 0.82 -15.30
C THR A 176 9.49 -0.45 -15.63
N ALA A 177 9.39 -1.48 -14.80
CA ALA A 177 9.93 -2.80 -15.13
C ALA A 177 8.77 -3.78 -15.24
N SER A 178 8.84 -4.66 -16.24
CA SER A 178 7.82 -5.68 -16.46
C SER A 178 8.47 -7.01 -16.81
N THR A 179 7.90 -8.08 -16.27
CA THR A 179 8.19 -9.44 -16.67
C THR A 179 6.89 -10.14 -17.05
N ASP A 180 6.96 -10.97 -18.07
CA ASP A 180 5.89 -11.86 -18.51
C ASP A 180 6.54 -13.23 -18.72
N PHE A 181 6.19 -14.17 -17.85
CA PHE A 181 6.85 -15.44 -17.76
C PHE A 181 5.83 -16.56 -17.51
N ALA A 182 5.93 -17.61 -18.32
CA ALA A 182 5.24 -18.87 -18.10
C ALA A 182 6.27 -19.94 -17.75
N ILE A 183 6.04 -20.69 -16.66
CA ILE A 183 6.87 -21.85 -16.32
C ILE A 183 6.76 -22.86 -17.47
N PRO A 184 7.87 -23.23 -18.14
CA PRO A 184 7.82 -24.12 -19.31
C PRO A 184 7.33 -25.53 -18.98
N ASP A 185 7.78 -26.07 -17.84
CA ASP A 185 7.42 -27.40 -17.36
C ASP A 185 7.52 -27.46 -15.82
N GLU A 186 6.73 -28.33 -15.20
CA GLU A 186 6.60 -28.44 -13.73
C GLU A 186 7.87 -28.97 -13.07
N ASP A 187 8.66 -29.78 -13.79
CA ASP A 187 9.93 -30.35 -13.32
C ASP A 187 11.15 -29.45 -13.62
N THR A 188 10.91 -28.22 -14.10
CA THR A 188 11.99 -27.29 -14.45
C THR A 188 12.73 -26.84 -13.19
N LYS A 189 14.00 -27.24 -13.08
CA LYS A 189 14.89 -26.79 -11.99
C LYS A 189 15.55 -25.45 -12.26
N GLU A 190 15.81 -25.12 -13.52
CA GLU A 190 16.45 -23.85 -13.89
C GLU A 190 15.58 -23.07 -14.85
N VAL A 191 15.30 -21.82 -14.50
CA VAL A 191 14.41 -20.93 -15.25
C VAL A 191 15.14 -19.66 -15.63
N LYS A 192 14.96 -19.24 -16.88
CA LYS A 192 15.46 -17.96 -17.40
C LYS A 192 14.32 -16.97 -17.55
N ILE A 193 14.49 -15.77 -16.99
CA ILE A 193 13.49 -14.71 -17.00
C ILE A 193 14.12 -13.43 -17.48
N ASP A 194 13.50 -12.82 -18.49
CA ASP A 194 13.86 -11.49 -18.94
C ASP A 194 12.95 -10.44 -18.28
N VAL A 195 13.56 -9.35 -17.84
CA VAL A 195 12.86 -8.20 -17.28
C VAL A 195 13.24 -6.97 -18.07
N VAL A 196 12.25 -6.37 -18.73
CA VAL A 196 12.46 -5.17 -19.55
C VAL A 196 12.18 -3.94 -18.69
N VAL A 197 13.16 -3.04 -18.62
CA VAL A 197 13.02 -1.75 -17.93
C VAL A 197 12.84 -0.65 -18.96
N LYS A 198 11.76 0.12 -18.82
CA LYS A 198 11.37 1.23 -19.68
C LYS A 198 11.31 2.54 -18.90
N ASP A 199 11.55 3.65 -19.58
CA ASP A 199 11.30 4.98 -19.03
C ASP A 199 9.86 5.45 -19.28
N ARG A 200 9.59 6.72 -18.96
CA ARG A 200 8.28 7.36 -19.18
C ARG A 200 7.88 7.48 -20.65
N THR A 201 8.82 7.43 -21.59
CA THR A 201 8.53 7.47 -23.04
C THR A 201 8.34 6.06 -23.61
N LEU A 202 8.33 5.04 -22.74
CA LEU A 202 8.23 3.62 -23.08
C LEU A 202 9.44 3.08 -23.85
N ASP A 203 10.56 3.82 -23.84
CA ASP A 203 11.80 3.36 -24.42
C ASP A 203 12.51 2.43 -23.44
N THR A 204 13.07 1.34 -23.96
CA THR A 204 13.88 0.42 -23.17
C THR A 204 15.17 1.11 -22.72
N VAL A 205 15.41 1.12 -21.41
CA VAL A 205 16.64 1.65 -20.79
C VAL A 205 17.61 0.55 -20.40
N ALA A 206 17.09 -0.61 -20.01
CA ALA A 206 17.87 -1.77 -19.63
C ALA A 206 17.04 -3.05 -19.79
N ILE A 207 17.74 -4.17 -19.96
CA ILE A 207 17.15 -5.52 -19.99
C ILE A 207 17.94 -6.36 -18.98
N ALA A 208 17.25 -6.99 -18.04
CA ALA A 208 17.87 -7.93 -17.12
C ALA A 208 17.57 -9.36 -17.57
N HIS A 209 18.62 -10.17 -17.68
CA HIS A 209 18.54 -11.61 -17.90
C HIS A 209 18.82 -12.30 -16.57
N LEU A 210 17.80 -12.93 -16.01
CA LEU A 210 17.85 -13.58 -14.71
C LEU A 210 17.80 -15.08 -14.88
N VAL A 211 18.67 -15.81 -14.19
CA VAL A 211 18.65 -17.27 -14.12
C VAL A 211 18.36 -17.68 -12.69
N TRP A 212 17.30 -18.44 -12.49
CA TRP A 212 16.82 -18.89 -11.20
C TRP A 212 16.89 -20.40 -11.11
N ASN A 213 17.31 -20.91 -9.95
CA ASN A 213 17.13 -22.29 -9.58
C ASN A 213 15.87 -22.41 -8.72
N ILE A 214 15.05 -23.43 -8.99
CA ILE A 214 13.84 -23.76 -8.24
C ILE A 214 14.11 -25.06 -7.48
N GLU A 215 14.03 -24.98 -6.15
CA GLU A 215 14.10 -26.14 -5.27
C GLU A 215 12.70 -26.53 -4.80
N ASN A 216 12.15 -27.60 -5.40
CA ASN A 216 10.86 -28.15 -5.02
C ASN A 216 11.02 -28.93 -3.70
N LYS A 217 10.50 -28.39 -2.61
CA LYS A 217 10.55 -29.04 -1.27
C LYS A 217 9.35 -29.95 -0.98
N SER A 218 8.59 -30.29 -2.01
CA SER A 218 7.41 -31.17 -1.96
C SER A 218 7.73 -32.65 -2.20
N LEU A 219 9.01 -33.05 -2.21
CA LEU A 219 9.49 -34.43 -2.30
C LEU A 219 10.13 -34.90 -0.98
#